data_AF-A0A015YHG2-F1
#
_entry.id   AF-A0A015YHG2-F1
#
_cell.length_a   1.000
_cell.length_b   1.000
_cell.length_c   1.000
_cell.angle_alpha   90.00
_cell.angle_beta   90.00
_cell.angle_gamma   90.00
#
_symmetry.space_group_name_H-M   'P 1'
#
loop_
_entity.id
_entity.type
_entity.pdbx_description
1 polymer ?
#
loop_
_entity_poly.entity_id
_entity_poly.type
_entity_poly.pdbx_seq_one_letter_code
_entity_poly.pdbx_strand_id
1 'polypeptide(L)'
;MPLLLLVFCCSFFINNGAIFADIMESRNIITAREMVYDHNWLVPTMNGELRLEKPPLPTWIAAITEMISPDNLPLQRAMAGFAAVMLVLFFYKFATKLTGNRTYALVSSLVLCTSYNIILMGRTATWDIYCHAFMMGAIYYLYLALRQNPCKWTYFIGAGLFMGLSFLGKGPVSFYALLLPFVCAYILYYRKETQMKGKWIALAVMILIGIVLSTWWYAYIYIYHQEMASYVFHKESSSWSNHNVRSWYYYWQFFLETGVWSLLTLTTLLVPFWKKRVESSKEYLFCLSWMLLILFFLSLLPEKKTRYLLPILLPAALTMGHLFVYWIRQAKQKMPQLKDRVLYRINAYLIVVAALALPIALYLFMYREGRMGTGMFVWLVVLFLTVAVWLFRSAFKLQPFSFLMGIVALFAVAELFVMPYIGSFVSNSDPKSISATRENPELQPLPFYHSKDEVLRIELVYEAHKKIGDMDLTNKEEIIKALPFVLISQKPAEQLIPDSIRKDLNLRFIDCYDNNRWAKGHKRYDSVFISNVTIVEPIKEQ
;
A
#
# COMPACT_ATOMS: atom_id res chain seq x y z
N MET A 1 19.20 14.36 -8.48
CA MET A 1 19.29 12.95 -8.03
C MET A 1 19.61 12.82 -6.55
N PRO A 2 20.64 13.48 -5.98
CA PRO A 2 20.93 13.38 -4.54
C PRO A 2 19.73 13.72 -3.64
N LEU A 3 18.98 14.78 -3.99
CA LEU A 3 17.77 15.16 -3.27
C LEU A 3 16.69 14.06 -3.27
N LEU A 4 16.47 13.38 -4.40
CA LEU A 4 15.46 12.32 -4.48
C LEU A 4 15.86 11.11 -3.63
N LEU A 5 17.15 10.77 -3.58
CA LEU A 5 17.63 9.69 -2.71
C LEU A 5 17.35 9.99 -1.23
N LEU A 6 17.61 11.21 -0.78
CA LEU A 6 17.29 11.62 0.59
C LEU A 6 15.79 11.51 0.86
N VAL A 7 14.94 11.98 -0.06
CA VAL A 7 13.48 11.85 0.04
C VAL A 7 13.06 10.39 0.09
N PHE A 8 13.65 9.50 -0.73
CA PHE A 8 13.35 8.08 -0.70
C PHE A 8 13.70 7.45 0.65
N CYS A 9 14.89 7.75 1.19
CA CYS A 9 15.30 7.29 2.51
C CYS A 9 14.27 7.69 3.57
N CYS A 10 13.92 8.98 3.64
CA CYS A 10 12.96 9.50 4.61
C CYS A 10 11.56 8.91 4.43
N SER A 11 11.04 8.87 3.20
CA SER A 11 9.67 8.45 2.94
C SER A 11 9.42 6.95 3.11
N PHE A 12 10.39 6.09 2.75
CA PHE A 12 10.11 4.65 2.59
C PHE A 12 10.88 3.70 3.49
N PHE A 13 11.98 4.13 4.10
CA PHE A 13 12.89 3.20 4.80
C PHE A 13 13.05 3.48 6.29
N ILE A 14 12.91 4.74 6.72
CA ILE A 14 13.13 5.12 8.12
C ILE A 14 11.91 4.75 8.98
N ASN A 15 12.14 4.24 10.20
CA ASN A 15 11.08 3.90 11.16
C ASN A 15 10.07 2.86 10.66
N ASN A 16 10.48 1.96 9.75
CA ASN A 16 9.60 0.92 9.20
C ASN A 16 9.14 -0.12 10.24
N GLY A 17 9.77 -0.18 11.42
CA GLY A 17 9.32 -1.01 12.55
C GLY A 17 8.35 -0.31 13.51
N ALA A 18 8.03 0.97 13.32
CA ALA A 18 7.32 1.76 14.34
C ALA A 18 5.84 1.39 14.54
N ILE A 19 5.23 0.66 13.60
CA ILE A 19 3.80 0.33 13.63
C ILE A 19 3.63 -1.18 13.45
N PHE A 20 2.71 -1.80 14.19
CA PHE A 20 2.35 -3.21 14.04
C PHE A 20 1.91 -3.55 12.61
N ALA A 21 2.10 -4.80 12.19
CA ALA A 21 1.63 -5.29 10.89
C ALA A 21 0.11 -5.14 10.80
N ASP A 22 -0.44 -4.59 9.71
CA ASP A 22 -1.89 -4.58 9.52
C ASP A 22 -2.41 -5.98 9.10
N ILE A 23 -3.74 -6.12 8.97
CA ILE A 23 -4.37 -7.38 8.54
C ILE A 23 -3.91 -7.83 7.15
N MET A 24 -3.63 -6.89 6.24
CA MET A 24 -3.22 -7.20 4.87
C MET A 24 -1.75 -7.64 4.84
N GLU A 25 -0.88 -6.97 5.60
CA GLU A 25 0.51 -7.37 5.82
C GLU A 25 0.56 -8.77 6.45
N SER A 26 -0.23 -9.02 7.50
CA SER A 26 -0.32 -10.31 8.16
C SER A 26 -0.67 -11.44 7.17
N ARG A 27 -1.73 -11.25 6.37
CA ARG A 27 -2.13 -12.20 5.32
C ARG A 27 -1.00 -12.47 4.33
N ASN A 28 -0.34 -11.43 3.85
CA ASN A 28 0.71 -11.54 2.84
C ASN A 28 1.95 -12.24 3.40
N ILE A 29 2.37 -11.90 4.62
CA ILE A 29 3.58 -12.45 5.25
C ILE A 29 3.35 -13.91 5.67
N ILE A 30 2.17 -14.27 6.20
CA ILE A 30 1.83 -15.69 6.46
C ILE A 30 1.93 -16.50 5.17
N THR A 31 1.38 -15.99 4.06
CA THR A 31 1.43 -16.69 2.77
C THR A 31 2.88 -16.91 2.33
N ALA A 32 3.73 -15.89 2.48
CA ALA A 32 5.15 -15.97 2.15
C ALA A 32 5.91 -16.94 3.06
N ARG A 33 5.56 -16.99 4.34
CA ARG A 33 6.16 -17.89 5.33
C ARG A 33 5.81 -19.35 5.06
N GLU A 34 4.53 -19.66 4.83
CA GLU A 34 4.08 -21.01 4.47
C GLU A 34 4.74 -21.47 3.18
N MET A 35 4.88 -20.57 2.19
CA MET A 35 5.61 -20.86 0.96
C MET A 35 7.04 -21.33 1.20
N VAL A 36 7.76 -20.72 2.16
CA VAL A 36 9.13 -21.11 2.51
C VAL A 36 9.15 -22.41 3.32
N TYR A 37 8.33 -22.51 4.37
CA TYR A 37 8.35 -23.62 5.31
C TYR A 37 7.71 -24.90 4.79
N ASP A 38 6.70 -24.80 3.93
CA ASP A 38 6.08 -25.97 3.28
C ASP A 38 6.78 -26.34 1.97
N HIS A 39 7.81 -25.58 1.56
CA HIS A 39 8.51 -25.74 0.29
C HIS A 39 7.61 -25.69 -0.95
N ASN A 40 6.49 -24.96 -0.87
CA ASN A 40 5.48 -24.90 -1.93
C ASN A 40 5.38 -23.48 -2.54
N TRP A 41 6.18 -23.22 -3.56
CA TRP A 41 6.31 -21.91 -4.21
C TRP A 41 5.24 -21.59 -5.24
N LEU A 42 4.59 -22.61 -5.80
CA LEU A 42 3.66 -22.43 -6.90
C LEU A 42 2.20 -22.46 -6.44
N VAL A 43 1.87 -23.17 -5.36
CA VAL A 43 0.51 -23.28 -4.82
C VAL A 43 0.48 -22.65 -3.42
N PRO A 44 0.34 -21.31 -3.31
CA PRO A 44 0.39 -20.62 -2.03
C PRO A 44 -0.78 -20.98 -1.12
N THR A 45 -0.49 -21.09 0.17
CA THR A 45 -1.48 -21.27 1.25
C THR A 45 -1.42 -20.13 2.25
N MET A 46 -2.50 -19.94 2.99
CA MET A 46 -2.59 -18.98 4.10
C MET A 46 -3.40 -19.63 5.22
N ASN A 47 -2.73 -19.85 6.35
CA ASN A 47 -3.21 -20.68 7.44
C ASN A 47 -3.57 -22.11 7.00
N GLY A 48 -2.81 -22.67 6.05
CA GLY A 48 -3.10 -23.99 5.46
C GLY A 48 -4.23 -24.01 4.41
N GLU A 49 -5.02 -22.94 4.26
CA GLU A 49 -6.00 -22.83 3.17
C GLU A 49 -5.37 -22.34 1.87
N LEU A 50 -5.85 -22.83 0.72
CA LEU A 50 -5.40 -22.39 -0.60
C LEU A 50 -5.68 -20.90 -0.82
N ARG A 51 -4.68 -20.17 -1.36
CA ARG A 51 -4.76 -18.74 -1.63
C ARG A 51 -4.45 -18.41 -3.10
N LEU A 52 -5.32 -18.88 -3.99
CA LEU A 52 -5.12 -18.76 -5.45
C LEU A 52 -5.80 -17.53 -6.07
N GLU A 53 -6.49 -16.70 -5.27
CA GLU A 53 -7.22 -15.52 -5.77
C GLU A 53 -6.31 -14.46 -6.42
N LYS A 54 -5.01 -14.51 -6.15
CA LYS A 54 -4.07 -13.48 -6.53
C LYS A 54 -2.76 -14.08 -7.04
N PRO A 55 -2.14 -13.46 -8.05
CA PRO A 55 -0.90 -13.98 -8.58
C PRO A 55 0.28 -13.78 -7.60
N PRO A 56 1.31 -14.63 -7.67
CA PRO A 56 2.25 -14.86 -6.56
C PRO A 56 3.46 -13.93 -6.55
N LEU A 57 3.67 -13.04 -7.53
CA LEU A 57 4.93 -12.29 -7.64
C LEU A 57 5.29 -11.49 -6.36
N PRO A 58 4.36 -10.73 -5.73
CA PRO A 58 4.69 -10.04 -4.49
C PRO A 58 4.96 -11.01 -3.34
N THR A 59 4.28 -12.16 -3.33
CA THR A 59 4.50 -13.25 -2.36
C THR A 59 5.87 -13.87 -2.54
N TRP A 60 6.35 -14.09 -3.77
CA TRP A 60 7.71 -14.58 -4.04
C TRP A 60 8.77 -13.63 -3.51
N ILE A 61 8.58 -12.32 -3.70
CA ILE A 61 9.49 -11.29 -3.15
C ILE A 61 9.50 -11.37 -1.62
N ALA A 62 8.31 -11.48 -1.00
CA ALA A 62 8.19 -11.61 0.45
C ALA A 62 8.76 -12.94 0.98
N ALA A 63 8.63 -14.05 0.23
CA ALA A 63 9.15 -15.36 0.60
C ALA A 63 10.68 -15.40 0.51
N ILE A 64 11.28 -14.80 -0.52
CA ILE A 64 12.74 -14.61 -0.59
C ILE A 64 13.23 -13.79 0.60
N THR A 65 12.48 -12.75 0.98
CA THR A 65 12.81 -11.91 2.14
C THR A 65 12.74 -12.72 3.44
N GLU A 66 11.70 -13.53 3.60
CA GLU A 66 11.52 -14.43 4.75
C GLU A 66 12.64 -15.47 4.84
N MET A 67 13.12 -15.99 3.71
CA MET A 67 14.24 -16.93 3.66
C MET A 67 15.57 -16.30 4.08
N ILE A 68 15.80 -15.02 3.73
CA ILE A 68 17.05 -14.30 4.06
C ILE A 68 17.03 -13.80 5.52
N SER A 69 15.89 -13.26 5.96
CA SER A 69 15.72 -12.74 7.31
C SER A 69 14.30 -13.07 7.81
N PRO A 70 14.10 -14.24 8.43
CA PRO A 70 12.81 -14.66 8.95
C PRO A 70 12.22 -13.65 9.92
N ASP A 71 10.89 -13.49 9.88
CA ASP A 71 10.10 -12.63 10.77
C ASP A 71 10.52 -11.15 10.82
N ASN A 72 11.21 -10.65 9.80
CA ASN A 72 11.71 -9.27 9.76
C ASN A 72 10.73 -8.32 9.06
N LEU A 73 9.73 -7.83 9.81
CA LEU A 73 8.72 -6.89 9.29
C LEU A 73 9.32 -5.61 8.67
N PRO A 74 10.32 -4.92 9.28
CA PRO A 74 10.96 -3.77 8.65
C PRO A 74 11.56 -4.07 7.27
N LEU A 75 12.17 -5.25 7.08
CA LEU A 75 12.73 -5.66 5.80
C LEU A 75 11.63 -5.99 4.78
N GLN A 76 10.55 -6.66 5.21
CA GLN A 76 9.37 -6.90 4.35
C GLN A 76 8.79 -5.57 3.83
N ARG A 77 8.71 -4.55 4.69
CA ARG A 77 8.29 -3.18 4.30
C ARG A 77 9.32 -2.48 3.42
N ALA A 78 10.61 -2.70 3.63
CA ALA A 78 11.65 -2.15 2.76
C ALA A 78 11.53 -2.64 1.31
N MET A 79 11.07 -3.88 1.08
CA MET A 79 10.78 -4.38 -0.28
C MET A 79 9.66 -3.61 -0.98
N ALA A 80 8.60 -3.26 -0.25
CA ALA A 80 7.56 -2.35 -0.73
C ALA A 80 8.14 -0.94 -1.01
N GLY A 81 9.06 -0.48 -0.16
CA GLY A 81 9.82 0.75 -0.35
C GLY A 81 10.64 0.76 -1.64
N PHE A 82 11.33 -0.33 -1.98
CA PHE A 82 12.05 -0.46 -3.25
C PHE A 82 11.11 -0.41 -4.45
N ALA A 83 9.92 -1.02 -4.37
CA ALA A 83 8.90 -0.88 -5.41
C ALA A 83 8.42 0.57 -5.55
N ALA A 84 8.21 1.30 -4.45
CA ALA A 84 7.88 2.72 -4.48
C ALA A 84 9.00 3.57 -5.10
N VAL A 85 10.27 3.29 -4.80
CA VAL A 85 11.42 3.93 -5.46
C VAL A 85 11.39 3.67 -6.96
N MET A 86 11.18 2.42 -7.38
CA MET A 86 11.09 2.07 -8.80
C MET A 86 9.95 2.85 -9.50
N LEU A 87 8.78 2.91 -8.87
CA LEU A 87 7.63 3.69 -9.36
C LEU A 87 8.02 5.16 -9.57
N VAL A 88 8.63 5.80 -8.57
CA VAL A 88 9.01 7.23 -8.66
C VAL A 88 10.12 7.45 -9.70
N LEU A 89 11.05 6.51 -9.85
CA LEU A 89 12.11 6.61 -10.86
C LEU A 89 11.55 6.54 -12.29
N PHE A 90 10.64 5.59 -12.58
CA PHE A 90 9.97 5.54 -13.89
C PHE A 90 9.06 6.75 -14.11
N PHE A 91 8.36 7.20 -13.07
CA PHE A 91 7.58 8.42 -13.09
C PHE A 91 8.44 9.66 -13.44
N TYR A 92 9.58 9.85 -12.78
CA TYR A 92 10.52 10.94 -13.05
C TYR A 92 11.04 10.88 -14.50
N LYS A 93 11.42 9.68 -14.96
CA LYS A 93 11.89 9.48 -16.34
C LYS A 93 10.78 9.78 -17.36
N PHE A 94 9.56 9.34 -17.10
CA PHE A 94 8.38 9.64 -17.91
C PHE A 94 8.11 11.16 -17.96
N ALA A 95 8.04 11.82 -16.81
CA ALA A 95 7.81 13.26 -16.71
C ALA A 95 8.89 14.08 -17.46
N THR A 96 10.15 13.64 -17.38
CA THR A 96 11.27 14.25 -18.10
C THR A 96 11.08 14.13 -19.61
N LYS A 97 10.62 12.97 -20.10
CA LYS A 97 10.39 12.73 -21.53
C LYS A 97 9.11 13.36 -22.06
N LEU A 98 8.10 13.54 -21.20
CA LEU A 98 6.84 14.17 -21.54
C LEU A 98 7.02 15.64 -21.92
N THR A 99 7.76 16.39 -21.10
CA THR A 99 7.92 17.86 -21.26
C THR A 99 9.31 18.29 -21.74
N GLY A 100 10.30 17.38 -21.73
CA GLY A 100 11.70 17.73 -21.96
C GLY A 100 12.35 18.51 -20.79
N ASN A 101 11.62 18.75 -19.69
CA ASN A 101 12.05 19.62 -18.61
C ASN A 101 12.37 18.82 -17.33
N ARG A 102 13.64 18.81 -16.92
CA ARG A 102 14.10 18.14 -15.69
C ARG A 102 13.54 18.77 -14.41
N THR A 103 13.28 20.08 -14.42
CA THR A 103 12.67 20.78 -13.28
C THR A 103 11.23 20.33 -13.08
N TYR A 104 10.48 20.19 -14.17
CA TYR A 104 9.13 19.62 -14.13
C TYR A 104 9.14 18.21 -13.55
N ALA A 105 10.03 17.34 -14.05
CA ALA A 105 10.14 15.98 -13.53
C ALA A 105 10.49 15.95 -12.03
N LEU A 106 11.46 16.75 -11.61
CA LEU A 106 11.86 16.82 -10.20
C LEU A 106 10.71 17.29 -9.33
N VAL A 107 10.05 18.39 -9.70
CA VAL A 107 8.94 18.96 -8.92
C VAL A 107 7.77 17.99 -8.83
N SER A 108 7.34 17.40 -9.95
CA SER A 108 6.28 16.40 -9.95
C SER A 108 6.63 15.19 -9.06
N SER A 109 7.89 14.73 -9.09
CA SER A 109 8.34 13.63 -8.22
C SER A 109 8.34 13.99 -6.75
N LEU A 110 8.74 15.21 -6.38
CA LEU A 110 8.70 15.67 -4.98
C LEU A 110 7.25 15.77 -4.47
N VAL A 111 6.33 16.27 -5.30
CA VAL A 111 4.88 16.29 -4.99
C VAL A 111 4.35 14.87 -4.79
N LEU A 112 4.73 13.93 -5.66
CA LEU A 112 4.34 12.52 -5.55
C LEU A 112 4.87 11.87 -4.27
N CYS A 113 6.15 12.08 -3.92
CA CYS A 113 6.77 11.51 -2.71
C CYS A 113 6.26 12.13 -1.41
N THR A 114 5.61 13.30 -1.49
CA THR A 114 4.96 13.97 -0.34
C THR A 114 3.45 13.82 -0.37
N SER A 115 2.93 12.89 -1.17
CA SER A 115 1.51 12.50 -1.15
C SER A 115 1.32 11.35 -0.16
N TYR A 116 0.37 11.50 0.75
CA TYR A 116 0.13 10.59 1.88
C TYR A 116 0.07 9.11 1.46
N ASN A 117 -0.73 8.79 0.44
CA ASN A 117 -0.98 7.40 0.07
C ASN A 117 0.23 6.75 -0.66
N ILE A 118 1.12 7.53 -1.30
CA ILE A 118 2.38 7.00 -1.84
C ILE A 118 3.33 6.58 -0.71
N ILE A 119 3.42 7.40 0.34
CA ILE A 119 4.21 7.10 1.54
C ILE A 119 3.63 5.85 2.21
N LEU A 120 2.32 5.81 2.44
CA LEU A 120 1.65 4.67 3.07
C LEU A 120 1.91 3.35 2.32
N MET A 121 1.75 3.34 0.99
CA MET A 121 1.94 2.13 0.18
C MET A 121 3.42 1.73 0.04
N GLY A 122 4.35 2.68 0.15
CA GLY A 122 5.79 2.40 0.18
C GLY A 122 6.29 1.88 1.54
N ARG A 123 5.47 1.98 2.59
CA ARG A 123 5.83 1.60 3.97
C ARG A 123 5.02 0.42 4.51
N THR A 124 4.08 -0.10 3.73
CA THR A 124 3.24 -1.24 4.10
C THR A 124 3.55 -2.39 3.17
N ALA A 125 3.73 -3.61 3.70
CA ALA A 125 4.00 -4.83 2.94
C ALA A 125 2.75 -5.31 2.18
N THR A 126 2.20 -4.44 1.34
CA THR A 126 1.00 -4.66 0.52
C THR A 126 1.37 -4.84 -0.95
N TRP A 127 0.57 -5.62 -1.67
CA TRP A 127 0.86 -6.01 -3.05
C TRP A 127 0.57 -4.90 -4.08
N ASP A 128 -0.19 -3.87 -3.68
CA ASP A 128 -0.62 -2.77 -4.55
C ASP A 128 0.56 -2.02 -5.18
N ILE A 129 1.59 -1.69 -4.38
CA ILE A 129 2.70 -0.85 -4.82
C ILE A 129 3.53 -1.50 -5.94
N TYR A 130 3.75 -2.82 -5.87
CA TYR A 130 4.50 -3.58 -6.88
C TYR A 130 3.80 -3.53 -8.23
N CYS A 131 2.49 -3.80 -8.24
CA CYS A 131 1.69 -3.80 -9.46
C CYS A 131 1.74 -2.44 -10.19
N HIS A 132 1.60 -1.34 -9.44
CA HIS A 132 1.64 0.01 -9.98
C HIS A 132 3.05 0.46 -10.37
N ALA A 133 4.09 0.03 -9.64
CA ALA A 133 5.47 0.32 -9.98
C ALA A 133 5.86 -0.31 -11.33
N PHE A 134 5.53 -1.58 -11.52
CA PHE A 134 5.78 -2.25 -12.80
C PHE A 134 4.96 -1.60 -13.93
N MET A 135 3.68 -1.26 -13.70
CA MET A 135 2.87 -0.60 -14.72
C MET A 135 3.41 0.79 -15.09
N MET A 136 3.92 1.58 -14.14
CA MET A 136 4.55 2.86 -14.46
C MET A 136 5.81 2.65 -15.34
N GLY A 137 6.56 1.58 -15.10
CA GLY A 137 7.64 1.14 -15.99
C GLY A 137 7.14 0.79 -17.40
N ALA A 138 6.05 0.03 -17.50
CA ALA A 138 5.42 -0.32 -18.77
C ALA A 138 4.98 0.92 -19.55
N ILE A 139 4.32 1.87 -18.88
CA ILE A 139 3.87 3.13 -19.48
C ILE A 139 5.05 3.96 -19.95
N TYR A 140 6.13 4.05 -19.17
CA TYR A 140 7.35 4.74 -19.59
C TYR A 140 7.94 4.16 -20.88
N TYR A 141 8.11 2.83 -20.94
CA TYR A 141 8.64 2.17 -22.13
C TYR A 141 7.69 2.25 -23.32
N LEU A 142 6.38 2.09 -23.11
CA LEU A 142 5.36 2.24 -24.15
C LEU A 142 5.37 3.66 -24.73
N TYR A 143 5.45 4.68 -23.87
CA TYR A 143 5.55 6.07 -24.31
C TYR A 143 6.77 6.30 -25.21
N LEU A 144 7.94 5.76 -24.84
CA LEU A 144 9.14 5.83 -25.67
C LEU A 144 8.97 5.08 -27.00
N ALA A 145 8.40 3.88 -26.97
CA ALA A 145 8.18 3.03 -28.14
C ALA A 145 7.30 3.74 -29.19
N LEU A 146 6.23 4.39 -28.74
CA LEU A 146 5.29 5.09 -29.60
C LEU A 146 5.91 6.34 -30.25
N ARG A 147 6.76 7.09 -29.54
CA ARG A 147 7.36 8.35 -30.04
C ARG A 147 8.69 8.17 -30.78
N GLN A 148 9.43 7.09 -30.53
CA GLN A 148 10.73 6.89 -31.16
C GLN A 148 10.58 6.46 -32.62
N ASN A 149 11.28 7.13 -33.53
CA ASN A 149 11.51 6.69 -34.91
C ASN A 149 13.03 6.69 -35.18
N PRO A 150 13.60 5.68 -35.86
CA PRO A 150 12.96 4.42 -36.31
C PRO A 150 12.53 3.52 -35.13
N CYS A 151 11.83 2.41 -35.43
CA CYS A 151 11.33 1.47 -34.42
C CYS A 151 12.47 0.91 -33.56
N LYS A 152 12.36 1.05 -32.24
CA LYS A 152 13.27 0.43 -31.27
C LYS A 152 12.55 -0.69 -30.52
N TRP A 153 12.86 -1.92 -30.88
CA TRP A 153 12.25 -3.13 -30.32
C TRP A 153 12.45 -3.26 -28.81
N THR A 154 13.57 -2.79 -28.28
CA THR A 154 13.88 -2.82 -26.85
C THR A 154 12.84 -2.09 -25.99
N TYR A 155 12.21 -1.02 -26.51
CA TYR A 155 11.14 -0.32 -25.79
C TYR A 155 9.83 -1.10 -25.79
N PHE A 156 9.48 -1.76 -26.88
CA PHE A 156 8.31 -2.64 -26.93
C PHE A 156 8.48 -3.87 -26.03
N ILE A 157 9.65 -4.52 -26.09
CA ILE A 157 9.98 -5.66 -25.21
C ILE A 157 9.94 -5.24 -23.74
N GLY A 158 10.54 -4.09 -23.40
CA GLY A 158 10.47 -3.53 -22.05
C GLY A 158 9.04 -3.28 -21.59
N ALA A 159 8.20 -2.67 -22.44
CA ALA A 159 6.79 -2.45 -22.11
C ALA A 159 6.05 -3.77 -21.83
N GLY A 160 6.25 -4.80 -22.67
CA GLY A 160 5.61 -6.11 -22.50
C GLY A 160 6.05 -6.84 -21.23
N LEU A 161 7.35 -6.80 -20.92
CA LEU A 161 7.92 -7.36 -19.69
C LEU A 161 7.28 -6.73 -18.44
N PHE A 162 7.27 -5.41 -18.38
CA PHE A 162 6.71 -4.66 -17.25
C PHE A 162 5.18 -4.80 -17.15
N MET A 163 4.46 -4.94 -18.27
CA MET A 163 3.03 -5.26 -18.28
C MET A 163 2.76 -6.64 -17.65
N GLY A 164 3.53 -7.66 -18.05
CA GLY A 164 3.42 -9.01 -17.49
C GLY A 164 3.72 -9.07 -15.99
N LEU A 165 4.80 -8.41 -15.55
CA LEU A 165 5.14 -8.32 -14.13
C LEU A 165 4.08 -7.54 -13.32
N SER A 166 3.49 -6.49 -13.90
CA SER A 166 2.38 -5.79 -13.27
C SER A 166 1.17 -6.70 -13.08
N PHE A 167 0.83 -7.51 -14.09
CA PHE A 167 -0.25 -8.48 -14.00
C PHE A 167 0.04 -9.55 -12.94
N LEU A 168 1.25 -10.10 -12.88
CA LEU A 168 1.64 -11.04 -11.82
C LEU A 168 1.65 -10.40 -10.42
N GLY A 169 1.70 -9.06 -10.32
CA GLY A 169 1.61 -8.35 -9.05
C GLY A 169 0.20 -8.36 -8.44
N LYS A 170 -0.84 -8.09 -9.23
CA LYS A 170 -2.21 -7.96 -8.71
C LYS A 170 -3.30 -8.18 -9.77
N GLY A 171 -3.03 -8.97 -10.79
CA GLY A 171 -3.91 -9.19 -11.93
C GLY A 171 -4.15 -7.92 -12.75
N PRO A 172 -5.35 -7.75 -13.35
CA PRO A 172 -5.64 -6.69 -14.31
C PRO A 172 -5.85 -5.29 -13.68
N VAL A 173 -5.70 -5.13 -12.36
CA VAL A 173 -6.03 -3.89 -11.66
C VAL A 173 -5.31 -2.68 -12.26
N SER A 174 -4.00 -2.74 -12.47
CA SER A 174 -3.23 -1.65 -13.08
C SER A 174 -3.52 -1.45 -14.57
N PHE A 175 -3.94 -2.49 -15.28
CA PHE A 175 -4.31 -2.36 -16.70
C PHE A 175 -5.54 -1.47 -16.82
N TYR A 176 -6.53 -1.71 -15.96
CA TYR A 176 -7.74 -0.92 -15.94
C TYR A 176 -7.55 0.45 -15.30
N ALA A 177 -6.92 0.52 -14.13
CA ALA A 177 -6.84 1.73 -13.33
C ALA A 177 -5.76 2.72 -13.78
N LEU A 178 -4.79 2.30 -14.61
CA LEU A 178 -3.67 3.16 -14.99
C LEU A 178 -3.39 3.13 -16.49
N LEU A 179 -3.19 1.95 -17.09
CA LEU A 179 -2.79 1.81 -18.50
C LEU A 179 -3.90 2.23 -19.47
N LEU A 180 -5.12 1.74 -19.30
CA LEU A 180 -6.25 2.08 -20.16
C LEU A 180 -6.53 3.60 -20.16
N PRO A 181 -6.68 4.26 -19.00
CA PRO A 181 -6.75 5.72 -18.91
C PRO A 181 -5.59 6.44 -19.62
N PHE A 182 -4.35 5.95 -19.46
CA PHE A 182 -3.18 6.51 -20.14
C PHE A 182 -3.29 6.40 -21.66
N VAL A 183 -3.64 5.21 -22.17
CA VAL A 183 -3.78 4.96 -23.62
C VAL A 183 -4.89 5.81 -24.21
N CYS A 184 -6.04 5.91 -23.55
CA CYS A 184 -7.14 6.78 -23.97
C CYS A 184 -6.71 8.25 -24.04
N ALA A 185 -6.05 8.77 -23.00
CA ALA A 185 -5.50 10.12 -23.01
C ALA A 185 -4.43 10.28 -24.11
N TYR A 186 -3.56 9.29 -24.29
CA TYR A 186 -2.49 9.33 -25.29
C TYR A 186 -3.06 9.41 -26.71
N ILE A 187 -4.09 8.61 -27.01
CA ILE A 187 -4.79 8.66 -28.30
C ILE A 187 -5.43 10.03 -28.51
N LEU A 188 -6.04 10.61 -27.47
CA LEU A 188 -6.72 11.90 -27.57
C LEU A 188 -5.77 13.05 -27.94
N TYR A 189 -4.54 13.04 -27.41
CA TYR A 189 -3.59 14.16 -27.58
C TYR A 189 -2.42 13.87 -28.53
N TYR A 190 -1.90 12.64 -28.59
CA TYR A 190 -0.65 12.29 -29.27
C TYR A 190 -0.83 11.36 -30.49
N ARG A 191 -2.06 10.95 -30.84
CA ARG A 191 -2.32 10.08 -32.01
C ARG A 191 -1.70 10.62 -33.31
N LYS A 192 -1.88 11.92 -33.61
CA LYS A 192 -1.39 12.54 -34.85
C LYS A 192 0.15 12.60 -34.93
N GLU A 193 0.83 12.57 -33.79
CA GLU A 193 2.29 12.61 -33.69
C GLU A 193 2.92 11.21 -33.65
N THR A 194 2.09 10.16 -33.65
CA THR A 194 2.52 8.77 -33.51
C THR A 194 2.52 8.07 -34.86
N GLN A 195 3.70 7.67 -35.34
CA GLN A 195 3.84 6.86 -36.54
C GLN A 195 3.92 5.37 -36.17
N MET A 196 2.93 4.59 -36.61
CA MET A 196 2.86 3.13 -36.38
C MET A 196 3.41 2.28 -37.53
N LYS A 197 3.70 2.89 -38.69
CA LYS A 197 4.34 2.17 -39.82
C LYS A 197 5.66 1.55 -39.35
N GLY A 198 5.81 0.24 -39.55
CA GLY A 198 7.00 -0.52 -39.11
C GLY A 198 7.04 -0.90 -37.62
N LYS A 199 6.00 -0.59 -36.83
CA LYS A 199 5.94 -0.89 -35.38
C LYS A 199 4.96 -2.01 -35.01
N TRP A 200 4.08 -2.42 -35.92
CA TRP A 200 3.02 -3.40 -35.64
C TRP A 200 3.55 -4.75 -35.16
N ILE A 201 4.64 -5.25 -35.74
CA ILE A 201 5.25 -6.52 -35.30
C ILE A 201 5.83 -6.37 -33.90
N ALA A 202 6.55 -5.29 -33.62
CA ALA A 202 7.08 -5.02 -32.28
C ALA A 202 5.97 -4.86 -31.23
N LEU A 203 4.84 -4.24 -31.60
CA LEU A 203 3.65 -4.16 -30.76
C LEU A 203 3.03 -5.55 -30.49
N ALA A 204 2.94 -6.41 -31.52
CA ALA A 204 2.44 -7.78 -31.35
C ALA A 204 3.36 -8.58 -30.42
N VAL A 205 4.69 -8.45 -30.55
CA VAL A 205 5.65 -9.07 -29.64
C VAL A 205 5.53 -8.55 -28.22
N MET A 206 5.35 -7.24 -28.03
CA MET A 206 5.07 -6.65 -26.71
C MET A 206 3.83 -7.30 -26.06
N ILE A 207 2.74 -7.43 -26.81
CA ILE A 207 1.49 -8.03 -26.32
C ILE A 207 1.72 -9.51 -26.00
N LEU A 208 2.41 -10.25 -26.86
CA LEU A 208 2.72 -11.67 -26.64
C LEU A 208 3.54 -11.87 -25.37
N ILE A 209 4.61 -11.10 -25.16
CA ILE A 209 5.42 -11.14 -23.94
C ILE A 209 4.55 -10.84 -22.71
N GLY A 210 3.72 -9.80 -22.80
CA GLY A 210 2.79 -9.42 -21.74
C GLY A 210 1.84 -10.57 -21.38
N ILE A 211 1.23 -11.21 -22.37
CA ILE A 211 0.31 -12.34 -22.16
C ILE A 211 1.05 -13.53 -21.53
N VAL A 212 2.15 -13.98 -22.12
CA VAL A 212 2.90 -15.15 -21.64
C VAL A 212 3.31 -14.96 -20.18
N LEU A 213 3.85 -13.80 -19.83
CA LEU A 213 4.23 -13.51 -18.44
C LEU A 213 3.03 -13.36 -17.51
N SER A 214 1.90 -12.83 -18.00
CA SER A 214 0.70 -12.66 -17.18
C SER A 214 0.01 -13.97 -16.85
N THR A 215 0.02 -14.94 -17.77
CA THR A 215 -0.87 -16.11 -17.70
C THR A 215 -0.17 -17.42 -17.33
N TRP A 216 1.15 -17.53 -17.42
CA TRP A 216 1.84 -18.82 -17.23
C TRP A 216 1.55 -19.47 -15.87
N TRP A 217 1.49 -18.70 -14.79
CA TRP A 217 1.22 -19.24 -13.45
C TRP A 217 -0.21 -19.74 -13.33
N TYR A 218 -1.18 -18.99 -13.88
CA TYR A 218 -2.56 -19.43 -13.95
C TYR A 218 -2.73 -20.70 -14.80
N ALA A 219 -2.01 -20.78 -15.92
CA ALA A 219 -1.97 -21.97 -16.76
C ALA A 219 -1.39 -23.17 -16.00
N TYR A 220 -0.30 -22.98 -15.26
CA TYR A 220 0.28 -24.02 -14.40
C TYR A 220 -0.74 -24.53 -13.37
N ILE A 221 -1.38 -23.63 -12.63
CA ILE A 221 -2.41 -23.99 -11.64
C ILE A 221 -3.58 -24.73 -12.29
N TYR A 222 -4.05 -24.26 -13.44
CA TYR A 222 -5.17 -24.88 -14.13
C TYR A 222 -4.83 -26.28 -14.68
N ILE A 223 -3.62 -26.48 -15.20
CA ILE A 223 -3.19 -27.76 -15.80
C ILE A 223 -2.88 -28.81 -14.74
N TYR A 224 -2.20 -28.42 -13.64
CA TYR A 224 -1.69 -29.38 -12.66
C TYR A 224 -2.51 -29.46 -11.37
N HIS A 225 -3.37 -28.46 -11.11
CA HIS A 225 -4.17 -28.36 -9.88
C HIS A 225 -5.62 -27.96 -10.20
N GLN A 226 -6.20 -28.54 -11.24
CA GLN A 226 -7.52 -28.16 -11.77
C GLN A 226 -8.63 -28.15 -10.71
N GLU A 227 -8.68 -29.17 -9.84
CA GLU A 227 -9.69 -29.27 -8.77
C GLU A 227 -9.55 -28.11 -7.76
N MET A 228 -8.31 -27.82 -7.33
CA MET A 228 -8.00 -26.72 -6.42
C MET A 228 -8.35 -25.36 -7.04
N ALA A 229 -8.02 -25.17 -8.31
CA ALA A 229 -8.33 -23.95 -9.06
C ALA A 229 -9.84 -23.75 -9.14
N SER A 230 -10.58 -24.80 -9.50
CA SER A 230 -12.04 -24.77 -9.63
C SER A 230 -12.72 -24.46 -8.30
N TYR A 231 -12.26 -25.09 -7.21
CA TYR A 231 -12.74 -24.80 -5.86
C TYR A 231 -12.58 -23.31 -5.50
N VAL A 232 -11.38 -22.74 -5.70
CA VAL A 232 -11.13 -21.32 -5.41
C VAL A 232 -11.95 -20.40 -6.32
N PHE A 233 -12.06 -20.70 -7.62
CA PHE A 233 -12.86 -19.89 -8.54
C PHE A 233 -14.35 -19.89 -8.21
N HIS A 234 -14.90 -21.02 -7.74
CA HIS A 234 -16.30 -21.10 -7.28
C HIS A 234 -16.51 -20.35 -5.95
N LYS A 235 -15.57 -20.45 -5.00
CA LYS A 235 -15.58 -19.68 -3.74
C LYS A 235 -15.52 -18.16 -4.01
N GLU A 236 -14.68 -17.73 -4.96
CA GLU A 236 -14.58 -16.31 -5.33
C GLU A 236 -15.81 -15.80 -6.10
N SER A 237 -16.32 -16.55 -7.08
CA SER A 237 -17.49 -16.13 -7.86
C SER A 237 -18.75 -15.95 -6.99
N SER A 238 -18.95 -16.83 -6.02
CA SER A 238 -20.05 -16.73 -5.04
C SER A 238 -19.84 -15.59 -4.03
N SER A 239 -18.60 -15.27 -3.67
CA SER A 239 -18.24 -14.10 -2.86
C SER A 239 -18.49 -12.78 -3.61
N TRP A 240 -18.21 -12.73 -4.91
CA TRP A 240 -18.43 -11.55 -5.77
C TRP A 240 -19.91 -11.19 -5.93
N SER A 241 -20.81 -12.17 -5.97
CA SER A 241 -22.25 -11.90 -6.07
C SER A 241 -22.85 -11.21 -4.83
N ASN A 242 -22.13 -11.17 -3.70
CA ASN A 242 -22.63 -10.71 -2.40
C ASN A 242 -22.00 -9.41 -1.86
N HIS A 243 -21.17 -8.68 -2.62
CA HIS A 243 -20.39 -7.57 -2.07
C HIS A 243 -20.78 -6.15 -2.50
N ASN A 244 -21.05 -5.32 -1.48
CA ASN A 244 -20.64 -3.92 -1.31
C ASN A 244 -20.67 -3.02 -2.57
N VAL A 245 -21.77 -3.03 -3.33
CA VAL A 245 -22.00 -2.07 -4.40
C VAL A 245 -22.04 -0.67 -3.79
N ARG A 246 -21.09 0.18 -4.17
CA ARG A 246 -21.04 1.58 -3.75
C ARG A 246 -21.47 2.49 -4.88
N SER A 247 -22.07 3.62 -4.52
CA SER A 247 -22.51 4.65 -5.46
C SER A 247 -21.40 5.09 -6.41
N TRP A 248 -21.77 5.54 -7.61
CA TRP A 248 -20.85 5.96 -8.65
C TRP A 248 -19.94 7.13 -8.24
N TYR A 249 -20.39 8.00 -7.32
CA TYR A 249 -19.60 9.13 -6.80
C TYR A 249 -18.64 8.77 -5.65
N TYR A 250 -18.49 7.49 -5.31
CA TYR A 250 -17.65 7.03 -4.19
C TYR A 250 -16.21 7.60 -4.23
N TYR A 251 -15.66 7.77 -5.42
CA TYR A 251 -14.31 8.27 -5.64
C TYR A 251 -14.21 9.80 -5.78
N TRP A 252 -15.28 10.56 -5.60
CA TRP A 252 -15.24 12.03 -5.73
C TRP A 252 -14.33 12.71 -4.72
N GLN A 253 -14.05 12.03 -3.59
CA GLN A 253 -13.07 12.47 -2.59
C GLN A 253 -11.62 12.17 -2.99
N PHE A 254 -11.32 11.81 -4.24
CA PHE A 254 -9.97 11.44 -4.71
C PHE A 254 -8.90 12.50 -4.39
N PHE A 255 -9.26 13.77 -4.34
CA PHE A 255 -8.33 14.85 -4.02
C PHE A 255 -7.83 14.75 -2.57
N LEU A 256 -8.56 14.12 -1.64
CA LEU A 256 -8.09 13.89 -0.27
C LEU A 256 -6.92 12.89 -0.22
N GLU A 257 -6.82 11.99 -1.20
CA GLU A 257 -5.72 11.02 -1.28
C GLU A 257 -4.35 11.67 -1.54
N THR A 258 -4.33 12.90 -2.09
CA THR A 258 -3.10 13.67 -2.28
C THR A 258 -2.64 14.40 -1.00
N GLY A 259 -3.41 14.32 0.09
CA GLY A 259 -3.05 14.84 1.42
C GLY A 259 -2.88 16.35 1.44
N VAL A 260 -1.67 16.85 1.77
CA VAL A 260 -1.39 18.29 1.80
C VAL A 260 -1.63 18.99 0.45
N TRP A 261 -1.69 18.21 -0.63
CA TRP A 261 -1.89 18.68 -2.00
C TRP A 261 -3.36 18.67 -2.45
N SER A 262 -4.32 18.40 -1.57
CA SER A 262 -5.74 18.30 -1.93
C SER A 262 -6.29 19.54 -2.61
N LEU A 263 -6.08 20.72 -2.02
CA LEU A 263 -6.54 21.98 -2.60
C LEU A 263 -5.83 22.26 -3.93
N LEU A 264 -4.51 21.99 -4.00
CA LEU A 264 -3.74 22.18 -5.22
C LEU A 264 -4.28 21.29 -6.35
N THR A 265 -4.63 20.04 -6.04
CA THR A 265 -5.27 19.10 -6.96
C THR A 265 -6.57 19.69 -7.51
N LEU A 266 -7.44 20.24 -6.66
CA LEU A 266 -8.66 20.91 -7.11
C LEU A 266 -8.36 22.14 -7.98
N THR A 267 -7.33 22.92 -7.63
CA THR A 267 -6.98 24.09 -8.45
C THR A 267 -6.49 23.71 -9.85
N THR A 268 -5.93 22.50 -10.04
CA THR A 268 -5.63 22.00 -11.40
C THR A 268 -6.87 21.78 -12.26
N LEU A 269 -8.08 21.72 -11.68
CA LEU A 269 -9.30 21.54 -12.46
C LEU A 269 -9.78 22.84 -13.13
N LEU A 270 -9.16 23.98 -12.85
CA LEU A 270 -9.48 25.29 -13.44
C LEU A 270 -8.98 25.40 -14.89
N VAL A 271 -9.46 24.52 -15.78
CA VAL A 271 -8.97 24.35 -17.16
C VAL A 271 -8.92 25.64 -17.96
N PRO A 272 -9.98 26.49 -18.01
CA PRO A 272 -9.96 27.71 -18.80
C PRO A 272 -8.88 28.71 -18.34
N PHE A 273 -8.51 28.65 -17.06
CA PHE A 273 -7.47 29.49 -16.46
C PHE A 273 -6.07 28.97 -16.82
N TRP A 274 -5.81 27.68 -16.60
CA TRP A 274 -4.48 27.10 -16.79
C TRP A 274 -4.10 26.83 -18.25
N LYS A 275 -5.06 26.45 -19.09
CA LYS A 275 -4.82 26.15 -20.51
C LYS A 275 -4.16 27.32 -21.24
N LYS A 276 -4.43 28.56 -20.82
CA LYS A 276 -3.89 29.79 -21.43
C LYS A 276 -2.54 30.23 -20.83
N ARG A 277 -2.12 29.65 -19.71
CA ARG A 277 -0.98 30.12 -18.89
C ARG A 277 0.20 29.15 -18.88
N VAL A 278 -0.09 27.85 -18.88
CA VAL A 278 0.94 26.81 -18.91
C VAL A 278 1.49 26.72 -20.34
N GLU A 279 2.81 26.83 -20.51
CA GLU A 279 3.46 26.73 -21.82
C GLU A 279 3.20 25.39 -22.50
N SER A 280 3.36 24.29 -21.75
CA SER A 280 3.05 22.93 -22.17
C SER A 280 1.57 22.60 -21.96
N SER A 281 0.68 23.42 -22.54
CA SER A 281 -0.77 23.32 -22.37
C SER A 281 -1.31 21.95 -22.83
N LYS A 282 -0.73 21.39 -23.89
CA LYS A 282 -1.06 20.06 -24.39
C LYS A 282 -0.74 18.96 -23.38
N GLU A 283 0.48 18.95 -22.85
CA GLU A 283 0.94 17.98 -21.84
C GLU A 283 0.10 18.09 -20.57
N TYR A 284 -0.21 19.31 -20.14
CA TYR A 284 -1.09 19.57 -18.99
C TYR A 284 -2.49 18.96 -19.20
N LEU A 285 -3.11 19.20 -20.36
CA LEU A 285 -4.42 18.64 -20.69
C LEU A 285 -4.40 17.10 -20.82
N PHE A 286 -3.28 16.55 -21.33
CA PHE A 286 -3.06 15.12 -21.37
C PHE A 286 -3.02 14.52 -19.95
N CYS A 287 -2.22 15.08 -19.04
CA CYS A 287 -2.14 14.61 -17.65
C CYS A 287 -3.48 14.76 -16.91
N LEU A 288 -4.17 15.88 -17.12
CA LEU A 288 -5.48 16.12 -16.53
C LEU A 288 -6.52 15.11 -17.04
N SER A 289 -6.55 14.86 -18.35
CA SER A 289 -7.46 13.88 -18.93
C SER A 289 -7.15 12.46 -18.45
N TRP A 290 -5.87 12.12 -18.33
CA TRP A 290 -5.46 10.84 -17.74
C TRP A 290 -6.00 10.69 -16.32
N MET A 291 -5.84 11.71 -15.46
CA MET A 291 -6.38 11.73 -14.10
C MET A 291 -7.91 11.53 -14.07
N LEU A 292 -8.65 12.29 -14.89
CA LEU A 292 -10.11 12.21 -14.93
C LEU A 292 -10.62 10.89 -15.52
N LEU A 293 -9.90 10.32 -16.49
CA LEU A 293 -10.22 9.01 -17.04
C LEU A 293 -10.04 7.89 -16.01
N ILE A 294 -9.02 7.97 -15.14
CA ILE A 294 -8.88 7.02 -14.01
C ILE A 294 -10.13 7.06 -13.14
N LEU A 295 -10.57 8.26 -12.74
CA LEU A 295 -11.77 8.44 -11.93
C LEU A 295 -13.01 7.88 -12.63
N PHE A 296 -13.17 8.16 -13.92
CA PHE A 296 -14.27 7.68 -14.74
C PHE A 296 -14.31 6.15 -14.79
N PHE A 297 -13.22 5.50 -15.19
CA PHE A 297 -13.15 4.05 -15.29
C PHE A 297 -13.35 3.40 -13.91
N LEU A 298 -12.65 3.82 -12.86
CA LEU A 298 -12.86 3.25 -11.52
C LEU A 298 -14.31 3.36 -11.02
N SER A 299 -15.03 4.42 -11.42
CA SER A 299 -16.43 4.61 -11.03
C SER A 299 -17.40 3.61 -11.70
N LEU A 300 -17.02 3.03 -12.84
CA LEU A 300 -17.79 2.01 -13.55
C LEU A 300 -17.72 0.63 -12.88
N LEU A 301 -16.69 0.37 -12.05
CA LEU A 301 -16.57 -0.91 -11.36
C LEU A 301 -17.59 -1.02 -10.21
N PRO A 302 -18.33 -2.14 -10.09
CA PRO A 302 -19.26 -2.36 -8.99
C PRO A 302 -18.57 -2.36 -7.63
N GLU A 303 -17.47 -3.11 -7.52
CA GLU A 303 -16.66 -3.19 -6.30
C GLU A 303 -15.73 -1.98 -6.17
N LYS A 304 -15.85 -1.21 -5.08
CA LYS A 304 -15.04 -0.01 -4.85
C LYS A 304 -14.26 -0.09 -3.54
N LYS A 305 -12.95 0.17 -3.61
CA LYS A 305 -12.02 0.19 -2.47
C LYS A 305 -11.12 1.41 -2.58
N THR A 306 -10.93 2.14 -1.48
CA THR A 306 -10.15 3.40 -1.48
C THR A 306 -8.72 3.21 -1.99
N ARG A 307 -8.09 2.07 -1.70
CA ARG A 307 -6.74 1.74 -2.22
C ARG A 307 -6.64 1.73 -3.76
N TYR A 308 -7.75 1.54 -4.48
CA TYR A 308 -7.75 1.63 -5.94
C TYR A 308 -7.57 3.06 -6.46
N LEU A 309 -7.60 4.08 -5.60
CA LEU A 309 -7.27 5.45 -5.97
C LEU A 309 -5.76 5.71 -6.07
N LEU A 310 -4.88 4.83 -5.56
CA LEU A 310 -3.43 5.05 -5.64
C LEU A 310 -2.93 5.48 -7.04
N PRO A 311 -3.40 4.88 -8.15
CA PRO A 311 -2.97 5.24 -9.50
C PRO A 311 -3.29 6.69 -9.89
N ILE A 312 -4.33 7.31 -9.32
CA ILE A 312 -4.74 8.68 -9.66
C ILE A 312 -3.70 9.72 -9.25
N LEU A 313 -2.88 9.39 -8.24
CA LEU A 313 -1.85 10.27 -7.70
C LEU A 313 -0.75 10.53 -8.73
N LEU A 314 -0.52 9.60 -9.66
CA LEU A 314 0.48 9.74 -10.71
C LEU A 314 0.13 10.91 -11.65
N PRO A 315 -0.98 10.90 -12.41
CA PRO A 315 -1.34 12.04 -13.24
C PRO A 315 -1.73 13.27 -12.43
N ALA A 316 -2.22 13.14 -11.19
CA ALA A 316 -2.43 14.30 -10.32
C ALA A 316 -1.12 15.05 -10.03
N ALA A 317 -0.05 14.34 -9.64
CA ALA A 317 1.26 14.93 -9.40
C ALA A 317 1.85 15.57 -10.66
N LEU A 318 1.69 14.93 -11.84
CA LEU A 318 2.11 15.51 -13.12
C LEU A 318 1.36 16.81 -13.44
N THR A 319 0.05 16.84 -13.18
CA THR A 319 -0.79 18.03 -13.44
C THR A 319 -0.43 19.17 -12.48
N MET A 320 -0.23 18.87 -11.20
CA MET A 320 0.26 19.84 -10.20
C MET A 320 1.67 20.36 -10.52
N GLY A 321 2.53 19.50 -11.08
CA GLY A 321 3.86 19.90 -11.54
C GLY A 321 3.86 21.02 -12.58
N HIS A 322 2.86 21.04 -13.48
CA HIS A 322 2.72 22.12 -14.45
C HIS A 322 2.43 23.47 -13.78
N LEU A 323 1.56 23.48 -12.77
CA LEU A 323 1.23 24.69 -12.00
C LEU A 323 2.45 25.18 -11.23
N PHE A 324 3.18 24.28 -10.56
CA PHE A 324 4.39 24.65 -9.84
C PHE A 324 5.46 25.22 -10.75
N VAL A 325 5.76 24.58 -11.88
CA VAL A 325 6.77 25.09 -12.84
C VAL A 325 6.35 26.45 -13.40
N TYR A 326 5.06 26.64 -13.70
CA TYR A 326 4.54 27.94 -14.08
C TYR A 326 4.81 29.00 -13.00
N TRP A 327 4.45 28.72 -11.74
CA TRP A 327 4.70 29.65 -10.64
C TRP A 327 6.19 29.90 -10.39
N ILE A 328 7.06 28.88 -10.50
CA ILE A 328 8.52 29.05 -10.37
C ILE A 328 9.04 30.01 -11.44
N ARG A 329 8.56 29.92 -12.68
CA ARG A 329 8.93 30.86 -13.73
C ARG A 329 8.40 32.26 -13.43
N GLN A 330 7.12 32.38 -13.07
CA GLN A 330 6.49 33.68 -12.78
C GLN A 330 7.11 34.37 -11.56
N ALA A 331 7.60 33.61 -10.57
CA ALA A 331 8.33 34.14 -9.43
C ALA A 331 9.58 34.94 -9.84
N LYS A 332 10.29 34.51 -10.90
CA LYS A 332 11.44 35.25 -11.45
C LYS A 332 11.05 36.62 -11.99
N GLN A 333 9.80 36.77 -12.42
CA GLN A 333 9.22 38.02 -12.91
C GLN A 333 8.38 38.74 -11.85
N LYS A 334 8.53 38.36 -10.56
CA LYS A 334 7.76 38.88 -9.42
C LYS A 334 6.24 38.69 -9.52
N MET A 335 5.78 37.71 -10.30
CA MET A 335 4.36 37.35 -10.51
C MET A 335 3.48 38.59 -10.74
N PRO A 336 3.59 39.25 -11.90
CA PRO A 336 2.99 40.58 -12.09
C PRO A 336 1.46 40.56 -11.92
N GLN A 337 0.81 39.47 -12.31
CA GLN A 337 -0.65 39.38 -12.29
C GLN A 337 -1.19 39.04 -10.89
N LEU A 338 -2.19 39.81 -10.44
CA LEU A 338 -2.81 39.64 -9.12
C LEU A 338 -3.45 38.25 -8.96
N LYS A 339 -4.13 37.76 -10.01
CA LYS A 339 -4.81 36.44 -9.99
C LYS A 339 -3.85 35.30 -9.70
N ASP A 340 -2.65 35.32 -10.29
CA ASP A 340 -1.64 34.28 -10.07
C ASP A 340 -1.10 34.31 -8.63
N ARG A 341 -0.86 35.51 -8.09
CA ARG A 341 -0.42 35.72 -6.69
C ARG A 341 -1.46 35.23 -5.69
N VAL A 342 -2.72 35.58 -5.89
CA VAL A 342 -3.83 35.18 -5.02
C VAL A 342 -3.99 33.66 -5.04
N LEU A 343 -4.02 33.05 -6.23
CA LEU A 343 -4.21 31.61 -6.37
C LEU A 343 -3.06 30.79 -5.75
N TYR A 344 -1.81 31.22 -5.95
CA TYR A 344 -0.65 30.61 -5.29
C TYR A 344 -0.75 30.74 -3.77
N ARG A 345 -1.05 31.94 -3.24
CA ARG A 345 -1.13 32.20 -1.80
C ARG A 345 -2.25 31.43 -1.10
N ILE A 346 -3.42 31.28 -1.74
CA ILE A 346 -4.52 30.49 -1.19
C ILE A 346 -4.08 29.03 -0.98
N ASN A 347 -3.44 28.42 -1.98
CA ASN A 347 -2.89 27.07 -1.86
C ASN A 347 -1.80 26.99 -0.80
N ALA A 348 -0.87 27.94 -0.82
CA ALA A 348 0.30 27.92 0.07
C ALA A 348 -0.10 28.15 1.54
N TYR A 349 -0.97 29.12 1.82
CA TYR A 349 -1.36 29.46 3.19
C TYR A 349 -2.21 28.38 3.85
N LEU A 350 -3.01 27.61 3.10
CA LEU A 350 -3.70 26.45 3.69
C LEU A 350 -2.71 25.46 4.30
N ILE A 351 -1.61 25.17 3.58
CA ILE A 351 -0.56 24.27 4.07
C ILE A 351 0.21 24.91 5.23
N VAL A 352 0.44 26.22 5.21
CA VAL A 352 1.04 26.93 6.36
C VAL A 352 0.16 26.80 7.60
N VAL A 353 -1.15 26.98 7.47
CA VAL A 353 -2.10 26.80 8.59
C VAL A 353 -2.07 25.36 9.10
N ALA A 354 -2.07 24.38 8.20
CA ALA A 354 -1.93 22.97 8.59
C ALA A 354 -0.60 22.70 9.32
N ALA A 355 0.51 23.28 8.87
CA ALA A 355 1.81 23.16 9.52
C ALA A 355 1.84 23.81 10.91
N LEU A 356 1.19 24.97 11.09
CA LEU A 356 1.05 25.65 12.38
C LEU A 356 0.13 24.88 13.36
N ALA A 357 -0.77 24.04 12.85
CA ALA A 357 -1.61 23.18 13.68
C ALA A 357 -0.87 21.94 14.21
N LEU A 358 0.27 21.55 13.62
CA LEU A 358 1.02 20.36 14.04
C LEU A 358 1.57 20.43 15.48
N PRO A 359 2.17 21.54 15.96
CA PRO A 359 2.52 21.69 17.37
C PRO A 359 1.34 21.48 18.33
N ILE A 360 0.15 21.98 17.97
CA ILE A 360 -1.07 21.82 18.76
C ILE A 360 -1.50 20.35 18.76
N ALA A 361 -1.46 19.69 17.60
CA ALA A 361 -1.75 18.26 17.49
C ALA A 361 -0.76 17.43 18.33
N LEU A 362 0.54 17.73 18.28
CA LEU A 362 1.54 17.07 19.13
C LEU A 362 1.23 17.25 20.63
N TYR A 363 0.84 18.46 21.03
CA TYR A 363 0.48 18.72 22.43
C TYR A 363 -0.72 17.87 22.86
N LEU A 364 -1.81 17.93 22.09
CA LEU A 364 -3.08 17.28 22.42
C LEU A 364 -2.98 15.76 22.42
N PHE A 365 -2.27 15.20 21.44
CA PHE A 365 -2.30 13.77 21.18
C PHE A 365 -1.08 13.01 21.71
N MET A 366 0.05 13.69 21.95
CA MET A 366 1.30 13.04 22.36
C MET A 366 1.73 13.48 23.76
N TYR A 367 1.92 14.79 23.96
CA TYR A 367 2.46 15.30 25.22
C TYR A 367 1.46 15.18 26.37
N ARG A 368 0.21 15.64 26.17
CA ARG A 368 -0.85 15.58 27.19
C ARG A 368 -1.16 14.14 27.62
N GLU A 369 -1.07 13.20 26.69
CA GLU A 369 -1.30 11.76 26.92
C GLU A 369 -0.08 11.05 27.53
N GLY A 370 0.99 11.78 27.88
CA GLY A 370 2.20 11.21 28.51
C GLY A 370 3.06 10.34 27.60
N ARG A 371 2.81 10.34 26.28
CA ARG A 371 3.49 9.47 25.29
C ARG A 371 4.84 10.03 24.83
N MET A 372 5.11 11.30 25.11
CA MET A 372 6.30 12.01 24.65
C MET A 372 6.89 12.85 25.79
N GLY A 373 8.19 12.70 26.03
CA GLY A 373 8.90 13.50 27.04
C GLY A 373 8.98 14.99 26.68
N THR A 374 9.04 15.84 27.70
CA THR A 374 9.04 17.30 27.56
C THR A 374 10.14 17.82 26.64
N GLY A 375 11.37 17.28 26.74
CA GLY A 375 12.49 17.70 25.89
C GLY A 375 12.23 17.44 24.41
N MET A 376 11.74 16.25 24.06
CA MET A 376 11.40 15.91 22.67
C MET A 376 10.23 16.75 22.15
N PHE A 377 9.21 16.97 22.98
CA PHE A 377 8.07 17.81 22.63
C PHE A 377 8.51 19.24 22.30
N VAL A 378 9.28 19.89 23.18
CA VAL A 378 9.79 21.26 22.95
C VAL A 378 10.63 21.32 21.68
N TRP A 379 11.53 20.35 21.48
CA TRP A 379 12.38 20.29 20.29
C TRP A 379 11.57 20.15 19.00
N LEU A 380 10.57 19.25 18.96
CA LEU A 380 9.68 19.07 17.82
C LEU A 380 8.83 20.31 17.54
N VAL A 381 8.32 20.98 18.58
CA VAL A 381 7.56 22.23 18.43
C VAL A 381 8.43 23.30 17.78
N VAL A 382 9.66 23.50 18.25
CA VAL A 382 10.61 24.45 17.66
C VAL A 382 10.88 24.11 16.20
N LEU A 383 11.07 22.83 15.88
CA LEU A 383 11.34 22.37 14.52
C LEU A 383 10.13 22.60 13.59
N PHE A 384 8.92 22.23 14.01
CA PHE A 384 7.70 22.47 13.24
C PHE A 384 7.42 23.96 13.04
N LEU A 385 7.60 24.79 14.07
CA LEU A 385 7.46 26.25 13.96
C LEU A 385 8.51 26.84 13.01
N THR A 386 9.75 26.36 13.05
CA THR A 386 10.81 26.79 12.13
C THR A 386 10.44 26.49 10.68
N VAL A 387 9.96 25.28 10.40
CA VAL A 387 9.48 24.89 9.07
C VAL A 387 8.24 25.70 8.68
N ALA A 388 7.29 25.93 9.58
CA ALA A 388 6.10 26.74 9.32
C ALA A 388 6.44 28.20 8.99
N VAL A 389 7.41 28.81 9.71
CA VAL A 389 7.93 30.15 9.39
C VAL A 389 8.62 30.17 8.03
N TRP A 390 9.39 29.12 7.69
CA TRP A 390 10.00 29.00 6.37
C TRP A 390 8.94 28.90 5.25
N LEU A 391 7.91 28.07 5.44
CA LEU A 391 6.77 27.95 4.52
C LEU A 391 6.05 29.29 4.37
N PHE A 392 5.75 29.98 5.47
CA PHE A 392 5.11 31.30 5.46
C PHE A 392 5.94 32.33 4.71
N ARG A 393 7.25 32.41 5.00
CA ARG A 393 8.17 33.33 4.31
C ARG A 393 8.24 33.02 2.81
N SER A 394 8.28 31.75 2.43
CA SER A 394 8.32 31.31 1.03
C SER A 394 7.01 31.62 0.31
N ALA A 395 5.86 31.47 0.98
CA ALA A 395 4.55 31.86 0.45
C ALA A 395 4.44 33.38 0.28
N PHE A 396 4.83 34.14 1.30
CA PHE A 396 4.78 35.60 1.30
C PHE A 396 5.68 36.22 0.23
N LYS A 397 6.95 35.76 0.15
CA LYS A 397 7.95 36.19 -0.83
C LYS A 397 7.77 35.59 -2.22
N LEU A 398 6.72 34.77 -2.44
CA LEU A 398 6.42 34.14 -3.73
C LEU A 398 7.59 33.30 -4.26
N GLN A 399 8.10 32.37 -3.45
CA GLN A 399 9.19 31.46 -3.77
C GLN A 399 8.70 29.99 -3.82
N PRO A 400 8.04 29.54 -4.90
CA PRO A 400 7.35 28.25 -4.95
C PRO A 400 8.30 27.05 -4.79
N PHE A 401 9.52 27.13 -5.31
CA PHE A 401 10.49 26.05 -5.14
C PHE A 401 10.96 25.93 -3.68
N SER A 402 11.22 27.06 -3.00
CA SER A 402 11.57 27.05 -1.58
C SER A 402 10.40 26.55 -0.72
N PHE A 403 9.17 26.91 -1.10
CA PHE A 403 7.96 26.42 -0.47
C PHE A 403 7.81 24.89 -0.60
N LEU A 404 8.02 24.34 -1.79
CA LEU A 404 8.02 22.88 -2.01
C LEU A 404 9.10 22.19 -1.18
N MET A 405 10.29 22.77 -1.08
CA MET A 405 11.36 22.24 -0.22
C MET A 405 11.00 22.29 1.27
N GLY A 406 10.26 23.31 1.70
CA GLY A 406 9.70 23.38 3.05
C GLY A 406 8.70 22.25 3.32
N ILE A 407 7.90 21.86 2.34
CA ILE A 407 6.97 20.72 2.48
C ILE A 407 7.76 19.41 2.55
N VAL A 408 8.76 19.23 1.69
CA VAL A 408 9.65 18.06 1.77
C VAL A 408 10.31 17.96 3.15
N ALA A 409 10.80 19.08 3.69
CA ALA A 409 11.35 19.12 5.04
C ALA A 409 10.31 18.81 6.12
N LEU A 410 9.08 19.32 5.99
CA LEU A 410 7.98 19.03 6.91
C LEU A 410 7.69 17.52 6.99
N PHE A 411 7.60 16.86 5.84
CA PHE A 411 7.43 15.41 5.76
C PHE A 411 8.63 14.67 6.32
N ALA A 412 9.87 15.09 5.98
CA ALA A 412 11.06 14.46 6.54
C ALA A 412 11.08 14.54 8.07
N VAL A 413 10.70 15.69 8.66
CA VAL A 413 10.58 15.85 10.11
C VAL A 413 9.53 14.91 10.71
N ALA A 414 8.35 14.82 10.08
CA ALA A 414 7.31 13.90 10.52
C ALA A 414 7.77 12.43 10.47
N GLU A 415 8.37 12.01 9.36
CA GLU A 415 8.85 10.64 9.16
C GLU A 415 10.00 10.27 10.10
N LEU A 416 10.96 11.18 10.31
CA LEU A 416 12.12 10.94 11.16
C LEU A 416 11.76 10.89 12.65
N PHE A 417 10.94 11.84 13.10
CA PHE A 417 10.84 12.16 14.53
C PHE A 417 9.45 11.91 15.12
N VAL A 418 8.38 11.92 14.30
CA VAL A 418 7.01 11.67 14.79
C VAL A 418 6.63 10.20 14.63
N MET A 419 7.03 9.54 13.54
CA MET A 419 6.70 8.13 13.29
C MET A 419 7.01 7.16 14.45
N PRO A 420 8.14 7.27 15.17
CA PRO A 420 8.42 6.39 16.32
C PRO A 420 7.34 6.45 17.40
N TYR A 421 6.67 7.60 17.55
CA TYR A 421 5.59 7.80 18.51
C TYR A 421 4.23 7.38 17.96
N ILE A 422 4.07 7.21 16.65
CA ILE A 422 2.76 6.83 16.07
C ILE A 422 2.33 5.43 16.55
N GLY A 423 3.26 4.50 16.72
CA GLY A 423 2.97 3.18 17.29
C GLY A 423 2.29 3.25 18.66
N SER A 424 2.67 4.23 19.49
CA SER A 424 2.10 4.42 20.83
C SER A 424 0.61 4.82 20.85
N PHE A 425 0.06 5.31 19.73
CA PHE A 425 -1.39 5.59 19.65
C PHE A 425 -2.25 4.34 19.60
N VAL A 426 -1.68 3.26 19.08
CA VAL A 426 -2.39 2.02 18.74
C VAL A 426 -1.71 0.83 19.42
N SER A 427 -0.95 1.10 20.48
CA SER A 427 -0.35 0.08 21.33
C SER A 427 -1.11 0.07 22.64
N ASN A 428 -1.76 -1.05 22.94
CA ASN A 428 -2.11 -1.37 24.31
C ASN A 428 -0.79 -1.37 25.11
N SER A 429 -0.78 -0.79 26.30
CA SER A 429 0.43 -0.60 27.10
C SER A 429 0.91 -1.88 27.78
N ASP A 430 0.07 -2.92 27.79
CA ASP A 430 0.35 -4.25 28.34
C ASP A 430 -0.29 -5.37 27.48
N PRO A 431 0.09 -5.52 26.20
CA PRO A 431 -0.44 -6.59 25.38
C PRO A 431 0.34 -7.86 25.70
N LYS A 432 -0.27 -8.76 26.47
CA LYS A 432 0.19 -10.14 26.57
C LYS A 432 -0.12 -10.83 25.24
N SER A 433 0.73 -10.63 24.24
CA SER A 433 0.54 -11.11 22.88
C SER A 433 0.69 -12.63 22.81
N ILE A 434 -0.14 -13.27 21.98
CA ILE A 434 -0.01 -14.70 21.64
C ILE A 434 1.35 -15.03 21.01
N SER A 435 2.14 -14.05 20.58
CA SER A 435 3.54 -14.28 20.17
C SER A 435 4.41 -14.92 21.25
N ALA A 436 4.04 -14.80 22.53
CA ALA A 436 4.73 -15.50 23.62
C ALA A 436 4.60 -17.04 23.53
N THR A 437 3.61 -17.57 22.80
CA THR A 437 3.52 -19.03 22.57
C THR A 437 4.69 -19.56 21.75
N ARG A 438 5.40 -18.70 21.00
CA ARG A 438 6.59 -19.05 20.22
C ARG A 438 7.75 -19.48 21.11
N GLU A 439 7.86 -18.89 22.30
CA GLU A 439 8.97 -19.11 23.24
C GLU A 439 8.68 -20.23 24.23
N ASN A 440 7.43 -20.70 24.32
CA ASN A 440 7.04 -21.78 25.22
C ASN A 440 7.42 -23.15 24.64
N PRO A 441 8.40 -23.88 25.22
CA PRO A 441 8.87 -25.16 24.68
C PRO A 441 7.80 -26.25 24.67
N GLU A 442 6.81 -26.19 25.57
CA GLU A 442 5.73 -27.18 25.64
C GLU A 442 4.75 -27.04 24.46
N LEU A 443 4.58 -25.82 23.93
CA LEU A 443 3.65 -25.54 22.83
C LEU A 443 4.30 -25.74 21.46
N GLN A 444 5.63 -25.66 21.35
CA GLN A 444 6.36 -25.78 20.09
C GLN A 444 6.14 -27.09 19.32
N PRO A 445 6.11 -28.29 19.94
CA PRO A 445 5.90 -29.54 19.19
C PRO A 445 4.43 -29.79 18.83
N LEU A 446 3.49 -29.10 19.47
CA LEU A 446 2.07 -29.39 19.35
C LEU A 446 1.42 -28.67 18.14
N PRO A 447 0.46 -29.31 17.44
CA PRO A 447 -0.38 -28.64 16.45
C PRO A 447 -1.35 -27.68 17.14
N PHE A 448 -1.68 -26.58 16.46
CA PHE A 448 -2.58 -25.55 16.99
C PHE A 448 -3.91 -25.63 16.27
N TYR A 449 -5.01 -25.54 17.02
CA TYR A 449 -6.36 -25.56 16.49
C TYR A 449 -7.21 -24.46 17.12
N HIS A 450 -8.24 -24.02 16.39
CA HIS A 450 -9.31 -23.16 16.92
C HIS A 450 -10.68 -23.80 16.68
N SER A 451 -11.67 -23.40 17.47
CA SER A 451 -13.05 -23.85 17.28
C SER A 451 -13.64 -23.27 15.98
N LYS A 452 -14.30 -24.12 15.18
CA LYS A 452 -15.07 -23.71 13.98
C LYS A 452 -16.20 -22.72 14.29
N ASP A 453 -16.72 -22.74 15.52
CA ASP A 453 -17.81 -21.85 15.94
C ASP A 453 -17.33 -20.45 16.33
N GLU A 454 -16.01 -20.24 16.40
CA GLU A 454 -15.40 -18.98 16.75
C GLU A 454 -14.62 -18.37 15.58
N VAL A 455 -14.60 -17.03 15.52
CA VAL A 455 -13.86 -16.31 14.47
C VAL A 455 -12.38 -16.28 14.80
N LEU A 456 -11.54 -16.90 13.96
CA LEU A 456 -10.09 -16.75 14.03
C LEU A 456 -9.64 -15.52 13.23
N ARG A 457 -8.95 -14.59 13.90
CA ARG A 457 -8.28 -13.47 13.23
C ARG A 457 -6.94 -13.91 12.70
N ILE A 458 -6.72 -13.65 11.42
CA ILE A 458 -5.47 -13.98 10.74
C ILE A 458 -4.25 -13.27 11.36
N GLU A 459 -4.48 -12.12 11.99
CA GLU A 459 -3.45 -11.45 12.79
C GLU A 459 -2.93 -12.33 13.93
N LEU A 460 -3.78 -13.16 14.56
CA LEU A 460 -3.36 -14.09 15.61
C LEU A 460 -2.50 -15.23 15.05
N VAL A 461 -2.78 -15.71 13.84
CA VAL A 461 -1.94 -16.70 13.13
C VAL A 461 -0.56 -16.11 12.82
N TYR A 462 -0.53 -14.84 12.38
CA TYR A 462 0.72 -14.12 12.12
C TYR A 462 1.55 -14.01 13.40
N GLU A 463 0.92 -13.58 14.50
CA GLU A 463 1.54 -13.41 15.80
C GLU A 463 1.94 -14.75 16.45
N ALA A 464 1.18 -15.84 16.28
CA ALA A 464 1.53 -17.15 16.84
C ALA A 464 2.68 -17.84 16.09
N HIS A 465 2.99 -17.40 14.86
CA HIS A 465 4.01 -18.00 13.99
C HIS A 465 3.77 -19.51 13.70
N LYS A 466 2.50 -19.91 13.69
CA LYS A 466 2.07 -21.29 13.41
C LYS A 466 0.75 -21.28 12.66
N LYS A 467 0.50 -22.33 11.86
CA LYS A 467 -0.83 -22.64 11.35
C LYS A 467 -1.73 -22.98 12.52
N ILE A 468 -2.93 -22.41 12.54
CA ILE A 468 -3.98 -22.66 13.53
C ILE A 468 -5.17 -23.23 12.75
N GLY A 469 -5.31 -24.56 12.75
CA GLY A 469 -6.35 -25.22 11.95
C GLY A 469 -7.74 -25.13 12.58
N ASP A 470 -8.77 -25.25 11.74
CA ASP A 470 -10.15 -25.35 12.20
C ASP A 470 -10.43 -26.73 12.79
N MET A 471 -11.11 -26.79 13.94
CA MET A 471 -11.53 -28.04 14.57
C MET A 471 -12.99 -28.00 14.99
N ASP A 472 -13.72 -29.09 14.68
CA ASP A 472 -15.06 -29.31 15.25
C ASP A 472 -14.93 -29.93 16.65
N LEU A 473 -15.14 -29.12 17.67
CA LEU A 473 -15.01 -29.55 19.08
C LEU A 473 -16.17 -30.43 19.55
N THR A 474 -17.20 -30.64 18.73
CA THR A 474 -18.29 -31.58 19.00
C THR A 474 -17.98 -32.99 18.46
N ASN A 475 -16.99 -33.12 17.57
CA ASN A 475 -16.59 -34.38 16.97
C ASN A 475 -15.48 -35.06 17.78
N LYS A 476 -15.85 -36.10 18.54
CA LYS A 476 -14.93 -36.87 19.38
C LYS A 476 -13.79 -37.52 18.60
N GLU A 477 -14.05 -38.04 17.40
CA GLU A 477 -13.04 -38.72 16.58
C GLU A 477 -11.97 -37.75 16.09
N GLU A 478 -12.39 -36.54 15.68
CA GLU A 478 -11.50 -35.47 15.23
C GLU A 478 -10.56 -35.01 16.36
N ILE A 479 -11.11 -34.83 17.57
CA ILE A 479 -10.34 -34.47 18.77
C ILE A 479 -9.32 -35.56 19.11
N ILE A 480 -9.76 -36.82 19.27
CA ILE A 480 -8.88 -37.92 19.70
C ILE A 480 -7.73 -38.11 18.73
N LYS A 481 -7.98 -38.00 17.42
CA LYS A 481 -6.95 -38.14 16.38
C LYS A 481 -5.89 -37.03 16.44
N ALA A 482 -6.23 -35.86 16.95
CA ALA A 482 -5.35 -34.71 17.03
C ALA A 482 -4.56 -34.61 18.34
N LEU A 483 -4.86 -35.44 19.36
CA LEU A 483 -4.19 -35.37 20.66
C LEU A 483 -2.70 -35.77 20.58
N PRO A 484 -1.81 -35.10 21.35
CA PRO A 484 -2.04 -33.86 22.08
C PRO A 484 -2.00 -32.63 21.16
N PHE A 485 -2.78 -31.60 21.47
CA PHE A 485 -2.80 -30.34 20.70
C PHE A 485 -3.03 -29.10 21.57
N VAL A 486 -2.82 -27.92 20.97
CA VAL A 486 -3.10 -26.63 21.58
C VAL A 486 -4.40 -26.07 21.02
N LEU A 487 -5.36 -25.83 21.89
CA LEU A 487 -6.61 -25.14 21.57
C LEU A 487 -6.46 -23.63 21.83
N ILE A 488 -6.67 -22.84 20.77
CA ILE A 488 -6.78 -21.39 20.81
C ILE A 488 -8.26 -21.03 20.70
N SER A 489 -8.79 -20.35 21.71
CA SER A 489 -10.23 -20.06 21.80
C SER A 489 -10.54 -18.75 22.51
N GLN A 490 -11.64 -18.10 22.13
CA GLN A 490 -12.11 -16.86 22.77
C GLN A 490 -12.78 -17.16 24.12
N LYS A 491 -13.49 -18.30 24.21
CA LYS A 491 -14.05 -18.82 25.46
C LYS A 491 -13.13 -19.86 26.10
N PRO A 492 -13.26 -20.14 27.41
CA PRO A 492 -12.56 -21.24 28.05
C PRO A 492 -12.89 -22.58 27.38
N ALA A 493 -11.89 -23.46 27.26
CA ALA A 493 -12.02 -24.77 26.60
C ALA A 493 -13.14 -25.63 27.22
N GLU A 494 -13.37 -25.49 28.53
CA GLU A 494 -14.39 -26.19 29.29
C GLU A 494 -15.81 -25.86 28.85
N GLN A 495 -16.03 -24.71 28.21
CA GLN A 495 -17.33 -24.28 27.69
C GLN A 495 -17.54 -24.71 26.23
N LEU A 496 -16.45 -24.99 25.51
CA LEU A 496 -16.49 -25.31 24.08
C LEU A 496 -16.53 -26.82 23.83
N ILE A 497 -15.85 -27.62 24.68
CA ILE A 497 -15.82 -29.07 24.54
C ILE A 497 -16.98 -29.68 25.37
N PRO A 498 -17.90 -30.46 24.76
CA PRO A 498 -19.01 -31.09 25.47
C PRO A 498 -18.54 -32.00 26.61
N ASP A 499 -19.31 -32.03 27.71
CA ASP A 499 -19.04 -32.86 28.89
C ASP A 499 -18.86 -34.35 28.59
N SER A 500 -19.52 -34.86 27.55
CA SER A 500 -19.42 -36.26 27.12
C SER A 500 -18.05 -36.61 26.57
N ILE A 501 -17.31 -35.64 26.02
CA ILE A 501 -15.96 -35.80 25.47
C ILE A 501 -14.92 -35.37 26.51
N ARG A 502 -15.20 -34.29 27.23
CA ARG A 502 -14.29 -33.70 28.23
C ARG A 502 -13.84 -34.69 29.31
N LYS A 503 -14.68 -35.66 29.67
CA LYS A 503 -14.35 -36.72 30.65
C LYS A 503 -13.17 -37.61 30.25
N ASP A 504 -12.84 -37.65 28.96
CA ASP A 504 -11.74 -38.46 28.42
C ASP A 504 -10.48 -37.63 28.14
N LEU A 505 -10.50 -36.33 28.48
CA LEU A 505 -9.46 -35.36 28.16
C LEU A 505 -8.90 -34.69 29.42
N ASN A 506 -7.60 -34.42 29.41
CA ASN A 506 -6.96 -33.51 30.35
C ASN A 506 -6.84 -32.12 29.69
N LEU A 507 -7.54 -31.13 30.25
CA LEU A 507 -7.47 -29.74 29.80
C LEU A 507 -6.52 -28.95 30.71
N ARG A 508 -5.36 -28.56 30.18
CA ARG A 508 -4.39 -27.74 30.91
C ARG A 508 -4.38 -26.32 30.36
N PHE A 509 -5.07 -25.42 31.05
CA PHE A 509 -5.02 -24.00 30.73
C PHE A 509 -3.61 -23.45 30.94
N ILE A 510 -3.05 -22.84 29.90
CA ILE A 510 -1.71 -22.25 29.93
C ILE A 510 -1.82 -20.78 30.27
N ASP A 511 -2.56 -20.03 29.44
CA ASP A 511 -2.70 -18.60 29.63
C ASP A 511 -3.80 -17.96 28.78
N CYS A 512 -4.10 -16.69 29.08
CA CYS A 512 -4.94 -15.83 28.26
C CYS A 512 -4.11 -14.70 27.65
N TYR A 513 -4.13 -14.60 26.33
CA TYR A 513 -3.41 -13.59 25.56
C TYR A 513 -4.39 -12.53 25.05
N ASP A 514 -4.00 -11.26 25.11
CA ASP A 514 -4.79 -10.12 24.65
C ASP A 514 -4.01 -9.36 23.56
N ASN A 515 -4.32 -9.67 22.30
CA ASN A 515 -3.72 -9.03 21.13
C ASN A 515 -4.47 -7.76 20.69
N ASN A 516 -5.36 -7.22 21.54
CA ASN A 516 -5.99 -5.94 21.24
C ASN A 516 -4.94 -4.83 21.18
N ARG A 517 -5.02 -4.06 20.10
CA ARG A 517 -4.21 -2.86 19.88
C ARG A 517 -4.68 -1.66 20.71
N TRP A 518 -5.92 -1.69 21.14
CA TRP A 518 -6.54 -0.63 21.92
C TRP A 518 -6.66 -1.09 23.37
N ALA A 519 -6.64 -0.16 24.32
CA ALA A 519 -6.88 -0.49 25.73
C ALA A 519 -8.34 -0.91 25.97
N LYS A 520 -8.58 -1.68 27.04
CA LYS A 520 -9.93 -2.06 27.50
C LYS A 520 -10.80 -0.82 27.68
N GLY A 521 -12.05 -0.90 27.21
CA GLY A 521 -13.01 0.21 27.22
C GLY A 521 -13.00 1.11 25.98
N HIS A 522 -12.02 0.97 25.08
CA HIS A 522 -12.03 1.66 23.79
C HIS A 522 -13.04 1.00 22.83
N LYS A 523 -13.74 1.78 21.98
CA LYS A 523 -14.75 1.27 21.02
C LYS A 523 -14.23 0.19 20.05
N ARG A 524 -12.92 0.17 19.82
CA ARG A 524 -12.25 -0.81 18.93
C ARG A 524 -11.59 -1.97 19.67
N TYR A 525 -11.76 -2.04 20.99
CA TYR A 525 -11.41 -3.22 21.77
C TYR A 525 -12.44 -4.30 21.49
N ASP A 526 -11.98 -5.50 21.15
CA ASP A 526 -12.84 -6.60 20.68
C ASP A 526 -12.37 -7.92 21.29
N SER A 527 -13.32 -8.73 21.78
CA SER A 527 -13.04 -10.03 22.38
C SER A 527 -12.45 -11.02 21.37
N VAL A 528 -12.63 -10.78 20.07
CA VAL A 528 -12.08 -11.64 19.01
C VAL A 528 -10.53 -11.64 18.99
N PHE A 529 -9.88 -10.65 19.61
CA PHE A 529 -8.41 -10.64 19.79
C PHE A 529 -7.94 -11.21 21.13
N ILE A 530 -8.85 -11.73 21.94
CA ILE A 530 -8.52 -12.44 23.19
C ILE A 530 -8.43 -13.93 22.86
N SER A 531 -7.37 -14.57 23.34
CA SER A 531 -7.05 -15.96 23.04
C SER A 531 -6.65 -16.72 24.29
N ASN A 532 -7.52 -17.60 24.76
CA ASN A 532 -7.21 -18.61 25.75
C ASN A 532 -6.43 -19.74 25.06
N VAL A 533 -5.27 -20.07 25.61
CA VAL A 533 -4.41 -21.13 25.12
C VAL A 533 -4.45 -22.27 26.11
N THR A 534 -4.99 -23.41 25.67
CA THR A 534 -5.17 -24.61 26.49
C THR A 534 -4.52 -25.78 25.80
N ILE A 535 -3.70 -26.55 26.52
CA ILE A 535 -3.21 -27.83 26.04
C ILE A 535 -4.30 -28.88 26.30
N VAL A 536 -4.67 -29.62 25.26
CA VAL A 536 -5.60 -30.74 25.32
C VAL A 536 -4.80 -32.04 25.18
N GLU A 537 -4.83 -32.84 26.23
CA GLU A 537 -4.09 -34.09 26.36
C GLU A 537 -5.03 -35.28 26.58
N PRO A 538 -4.62 -36.51 26.23
CA PRO A 538 -5.32 -37.69 26.70
C PRO A 538 -5.16 -37.81 28.22
N ILE A 539 -6.19 -38.33 28.91
CA ILE A 539 -6.02 -38.73 30.31
C ILE A 539 -4.99 -39.88 30.32
N LYS A 540 -3.86 -39.67 31.02
CA LYS A 540 -2.91 -40.76 31.26
C LYS A 540 -3.60 -41.78 32.15
N GLU A 541 -3.84 -42.98 31.64
CA GLU A 541 -4.11 -44.14 32.50
C GLU A 541 -2.91 -44.29 33.44
N GLN A 542 -3.17 -44.24 34.75
CA GLN A 542 -2.16 -44.46 35.79
C GLN A 542 -1.80 -45.94 35.91
#